data_AF-A0A9W6WZX0-F1
#
_entry.id   AF-A0A9W6WZX0-F1
#
_cell.length_a   1.000
_cell.length_b   1.000
_cell.length_c   1.000
_cell.angle_alpha   90.00
_cell.angle_beta   90.00
_cell.angle_gamma   90.00
#
_symmetry.space_group_name_H-M   'P 1'
#
loop_
_entity.id
_entity.type
_entity.pdbx_description
1 polymer ?
#
loop_
_entity_poly.entity_id
_entity_poly.type
_entity_poly.pdbx_seq_one_letter_code
_entity_poly.pdbx_strand_id
1 'polypeptide(L)'
;MMKNLVYNKDINQADYDKLSLDDKKLFKEILAITHLQYNFIDKLPDPLGSLRMEYDKLKGELMLGNDNPSIIKQLKSITIDMYSNKLISDAEFKDIITRLL
;
A
#
# COMPACT_ATOMS: atom_id res chain seq x y z
N MET A 1 10.27 32.95 -2.93
CA MET A 1 10.12 32.61 -4.37
C MET A 1 9.95 31.11 -4.60
N MET A 2 10.79 30.23 -4.05
CA MET A 2 10.67 28.77 -4.31
C MET A 2 9.35 28.10 -3.84
N LYS A 3 8.72 28.57 -2.75
CA LYS A 3 7.47 27.98 -2.22
C LYS A 3 6.25 28.08 -3.16
N ASN A 4 6.32 28.90 -4.21
CA ASN A 4 5.21 29.15 -5.13
C ASN A 4 5.40 28.48 -6.51
N LEU A 5 6.51 27.77 -6.72
CA LEU A 5 6.80 27.11 -8.00
C LEU A 5 6.03 25.80 -8.19
N VAL A 6 5.49 25.22 -7.11
CA VAL A 6 4.78 23.94 -7.13
C VAL A 6 3.38 24.16 -6.57
N TYR A 7 2.38 23.99 -7.43
CA TYR A 7 0.97 23.97 -7.03
C TYR A 7 0.32 22.75 -7.66
N ASN A 8 -0.30 21.90 -6.83
CA ASN A 8 -1.03 20.72 -7.28
C ASN A 8 -0.25 19.79 -8.26
N LYS A 9 1.04 19.55 -7.97
CA LYS A 9 1.97 18.72 -8.78
C LYS A 9 2.38 19.31 -10.14
N ASP A 10 1.92 20.51 -10.48
CA ASP A 10 2.36 21.22 -11.68
C ASP A 10 3.35 22.33 -11.32
N ILE A 11 4.36 22.50 -12.19
CA ILE A 11 5.34 23.56 -12.09
C ILE A 11 4.79 24.79 -12.80
N ASN A 12 4.74 25.94 -12.12
CA ASN A 12 4.40 27.20 -12.78
C ASN A 12 5.57 27.63 -13.68
N GLN A 13 5.45 27.36 -14.98
CA GLN A 13 6.50 27.63 -15.96
C GLN A 13 6.85 29.12 -16.04
N ALA A 14 5.86 30.01 -15.95
CA ALA A 14 6.08 31.45 -16.05
C ALA A 14 6.92 31.99 -14.88
N ASP A 15 6.79 31.40 -13.69
CA ASP A 15 7.61 31.76 -12.53
C ASP A 15 8.95 31.05 -12.53
N TYR A 16 9.03 29.83 -13.08
CA TYR A 16 10.30 29.14 -13.31
C TYR A 16 11.19 29.91 -14.29
N ASP A 17 10.61 30.44 -15.36
CA ASP A 17 11.37 31.13 -16.40
C ASP A 17 12.01 32.43 -15.90
N LYS A 18 11.40 33.07 -14.90
CA LYS A 18 11.92 34.29 -14.23
C LYS A 18 13.09 34.01 -13.27
N LEU A 19 13.35 32.75 -12.93
CA LEU A 19 14.47 32.40 -12.06
C LEU A 19 15.81 32.68 -12.75
N SER A 20 16.81 33.04 -11.92
CA SER A 20 18.20 33.13 -12.36
C SER A 20 18.71 31.75 -12.83
N LEU A 21 19.79 31.74 -13.60
CA LEU A 21 20.43 30.49 -14.06
C LEU A 21 20.84 29.60 -12.88
N ASP A 22 21.36 30.21 -11.81
CA ASP A 22 21.77 29.50 -10.60
C ASP A 22 20.56 28.93 -9.84
N ASP A 23 19.48 29.70 -9.71
CA ASP A 23 18.24 29.23 -9.07
C ASP A 23 17.56 28.11 -9.87
N LYS A 24 17.61 28.16 -11.21
CA LYS A 24 17.11 27.09 -12.09
C LYS A 24 17.90 25.80 -11.89
N LYS A 25 19.23 25.91 -11.70
CA LYS A 25 20.10 24.77 -11.44
C LYS A 25 19.80 24.17 -10.08
N LEU A 26 19.72 24.99 -9.04
CA LEU A 26 19.35 24.56 -7.69
C LEU A 26 17.96 23.91 -7.64
N PHE A 27 16.97 24.47 -8.36
CA PHE A 27 15.64 23.89 -8.46
C PHE A 27 15.66 22.49 -9.09
N LYS A 28 16.41 22.30 -10.18
CA LYS A 28 16.57 20.99 -10.83
C LYS A 28 17.24 19.97 -9.91
N GLU A 29 18.25 20.38 -9.16
CA GLU A 29 18.95 19.51 -8.19
C GLU A 29 18.01 19.08 -7.07
N ILE A 30 17.24 20.01 -6.48
CA ILE A 30 16.24 19.71 -5.44
C ILE A 30 15.15 18.78 -5.99
N LEU A 31 14.66 19.03 -7.20
CA LEU A 31 13.64 18.20 -7.85
C LEU A 31 14.15 16.78 -8.07
N ALA A 32 15.39 16.62 -8.56
CA ALA A 32 16.02 15.31 -8.76
C ALA A 32 16.19 14.54 -7.44
N ILE A 33 16.70 15.20 -6.39
CA ILE A 33 16.85 14.61 -5.05
C ILE A 33 15.49 14.18 -4.50
N THR A 34 14.47 15.03 -4.65
CA THR A 34 13.12 14.75 -4.16
C THR A 34 12.47 13.59 -4.92
N HIS A 35 12.64 13.51 -6.24
CA HIS A 35 12.16 12.37 -7.03
C HIS A 35 12.85 11.06 -6.65
N LEU A 36 14.17 11.09 -6.46
CA LEU A 36 14.92 9.94 -5.98
C LEU A 36 14.41 9.52 -4.59
N GLN A 37 14.31 10.45 -3.64
CA GLN A 37 13.76 10.17 -2.32
C GLN A 37 12.33 9.62 -2.40
N TYR A 38 11.45 10.16 -3.24
CA TYR A 38 10.09 9.63 -3.39
C TYR A 38 10.05 8.21 -3.97
N ASN A 39 10.96 7.89 -4.90
CA ASN A 39 11.08 6.57 -5.49
C ASN A 39 11.76 5.55 -4.56
N PHE A 40 12.61 6.02 -3.64
CA PHE A 40 13.34 5.20 -2.67
C PHE A 40 12.75 5.24 -1.25
N ILE A 41 11.67 5.99 -1.02
CA ILE A 41 10.82 5.75 0.15
C ILE A 41 10.25 4.37 -0.07
N ASP A 42 10.85 3.38 0.60
CA ASP A 42 10.20 2.12 0.89
C ASP A 42 8.84 2.50 1.47
N LYS A 43 7.80 2.41 0.63
CA LYS A 43 6.44 2.59 1.10
C LYS A 43 6.27 1.52 2.15
N LEU A 44 6.13 1.93 3.42
CA LEU A 44 5.78 1.01 4.49
C LEU A 44 4.64 0.14 3.95
N PRO A 45 4.85 -1.18 3.81
CA PRO A 45 3.86 -2.03 3.19
C PRO A 45 2.58 -1.87 3.98
N ASP A 46 1.47 -1.64 3.28
CA ASP A 46 0.17 -1.49 3.91
C ASP A 46 -0.10 -2.77 4.73
N PRO A 47 -0.14 -2.69 6.07
CA PRO A 47 -0.30 -3.86 6.91
C PRO A 47 -1.65 -4.55 6.64
N LEU A 48 -2.69 -3.79 6.26
CA LEU A 48 -4.00 -4.34 5.90
C LEU A 48 -3.98 -5.01 4.53
N GLY A 49 -3.27 -4.42 3.56
CA GLY A 49 -3.03 -5.01 2.25
C GLY A 49 -2.26 -6.34 2.34
N SER A 50 -1.24 -6.38 3.19
CA SER A 50 -0.45 -7.59 3.44
C SER A 50 -1.28 -8.68 4.10
N LEU A 51 -2.08 -8.32 5.10
CA LEU A 51 -3.02 -9.24 5.77
C LEU A 51 -4.07 -9.78 4.79
N ARG A 52 -4.61 -8.94 3.90
CA ARG A 52 -5.56 -9.36 2.86
C ARG A 52 -4.94 -10.36 1.89
N MET A 53 -3.72 -10.09 1.44
CA MET A 53 -3.01 -11.00 0.52
C MET A 53 -2.78 -12.37 1.16
N GLU A 54 -2.39 -12.42 2.43
CA GLU A 54 -2.17 -13.67 3.14
C GLU A 54 -3.48 -14.44 3.35
N TYR A 55 -4.57 -13.73 3.71
CA TYR A 55 -5.91 -14.31 3.79
C TYR A 55 -6.36 -14.93 2.46
N ASP A 56 -6.26 -14.19 1.36
CA ASP A 56 -6.71 -14.65 0.05
C ASP A 56 -5.89 -15.87 -0.42
N LYS A 57 -4.58 -15.90 -0.11
CA LYS A 57 -3.71 -17.06 -0.37
C LYS A 57 -4.18 -18.30 0.40
N LEU A 58 -4.33 -18.20 1.73
CA LEU A 58 -4.71 -19.34 2.57
C LEU A 58 -6.13 -19.84 2.26
N LYS A 59 -7.06 -18.92 1.97
CA LYS A 59 -8.41 -19.26 1.49
C LYS A 59 -8.34 -20.03 0.17
N GLY A 60 -7.49 -19.61 -0.76
CA GLY A 60 -7.25 -20.31 -2.02
C GLY A 60 -6.76 -21.74 -1.81
N GLU A 61 -5.77 -21.94 -0.93
CA GLU A 61 -5.28 -23.28 -0.56
C GLU A 61 -6.39 -24.17 -0.02
N LEU A 62 -7.25 -23.65 0.87
CA LEU A 62 -8.40 -24.39 1.38
C LEU A 62 -9.39 -24.75 0.26
N MET A 63 -9.68 -23.83 -0.65
CA MET A 63 -10.60 -24.07 -1.78
C MET A 63 -10.07 -25.11 -2.79
N LEU A 64 -8.74 -25.30 -2.85
CA LEU A 64 -8.10 -26.34 -3.64
C LEU A 64 -8.08 -27.71 -2.93
N GLY A 65 -8.63 -27.81 -1.71
CA GLY A 65 -8.67 -29.04 -0.92
C GLY A 65 -7.39 -29.33 -0.14
N ASN A 66 -6.61 -28.29 0.20
CA ASN A 66 -5.42 -28.44 1.03
C ASN A 66 -5.79 -28.52 2.52
N ASP A 67 -5.93 -29.74 3.03
CA ASP A 67 -6.35 -30.01 4.41
C ASP A 67 -5.21 -30.00 5.43
N ASN A 68 -4.09 -29.32 5.11
CA ASN A 68 -2.96 -29.23 6.04
C ASN A 68 -3.39 -28.54 7.35
N PRO A 69 -3.26 -29.19 8.52
CA PRO A 69 -3.70 -28.62 9.80
C PRO A 69 -3.05 -27.28 10.14
N SER A 70 -1.82 -27.05 9.67
CA SER A 70 -1.10 -25.78 9.86
C SER A 70 -1.75 -24.64 9.07
N ILE A 71 -2.18 -24.90 7.84
CA ILE A 71 -2.87 -23.93 6.97
C ILE A 71 -4.24 -23.60 7.55
N ILE A 72 -4.99 -24.62 7.97
CA ILE A 72 -6.31 -24.45 8.62
C ILE A 72 -6.18 -23.57 9.88
N LYS A 73 -5.16 -23.84 10.72
CA LYS A 73 -4.89 -23.06 11.93
C LYS A 73 -4.53 -21.61 11.62
N GLN A 74 -3.69 -21.38 10.63
CA GLN A 74 -3.29 -20.03 10.19
C GLN A 74 -4.49 -19.28 9.61
N LEU A 75 -5.26 -19.92 8.72
CA LEU A 75 -6.45 -19.33 8.12
C LEU A 75 -7.49 -18.96 9.18
N LYS A 76 -7.69 -19.79 10.20
CA LYS A 76 -8.59 -19.47 11.32
C LYS A 76 -8.16 -18.20 12.07
N SER A 77 -6.87 -18.06 12.37
CA SER A 77 -6.33 -16.85 13.03
C SER A 77 -6.53 -15.62 12.15
N ILE A 78 -6.08 -15.68 10.91
CA ILE A 78 -6.17 -14.55 9.98
C ILE A 78 -7.62 -14.18 9.67
N THR A 79 -8.54 -15.15 9.60
CA THR A 79 -9.97 -14.86 9.39
C THR A 79 -10.56 -14.02 10.54
N ILE A 80 -10.12 -14.25 11.78
CA ILE A 80 -10.52 -13.43 12.95
C ILE A 80 -9.94 -12.01 12.83
N ASP A 81 -8.68 -11.88 12.41
CA ASP A 81 -8.03 -10.59 12.23
C ASP A 81 -8.68 -9.78 11.09
N MET A 82 -9.00 -10.43 9.98
CA MET A 82 -9.71 -9.85 8.83
C MET A 82 -11.10 -9.33 9.25
N TYR A 83 -11.81 -10.09 10.07
CA TYR A 83 -13.13 -9.68 10.58
C TYR A 83 -13.03 -8.50 11.54
N SER A 84 -12.08 -8.57 12.49
CA SER A 84 -11.83 -7.52 13.47
C SER A 84 -11.46 -6.18 12.82
N ASN A 85 -10.71 -6.23 11.71
CA ASN A 85 -10.34 -5.07 10.90
C ASN A 85 -11.40 -4.66 9.87
N LYS A 86 -12.59 -5.28 9.85
CA LYS A 86 -13.70 -5.01 8.91
C LYS A 86 -13.31 -5.17 7.43
N LEU A 87 -12.34 -6.05 7.14
CA LEU A 87 -11.87 -6.33 5.78
C LEU A 87 -12.69 -7.41 5.06
N ILE A 88 -13.52 -8.15 5.80
CA ILE A 88 -14.48 -9.14 5.30
C ILE A 88 -15.85 -8.94 5.96
N SER A 89 -16.90 -9.39 5.28
CA SER A 89 -18.28 -9.31 5.79
C SER A 89 -18.60 -10.39 6.82
N ASP A 90 -19.65 -10.18 7.64
CA ASP A 90 -20.22 -11.21 8.53
C ASP A 90 -20.56 -12.51 7.78
N ALA A 91 -21.07 -12.39 6.55
CA ALA A 91 -21.44 -13.54 5.73
C ALA A 91 -20.21 -14.34 5.31
N GLU A 92 -19.16 -13.66 4.86
CA GLU A 92 -17.89 -14.28 4.47
C GLU A 92 -17.17 -14.90 5.67
N PHE A 93 -17.15 -14.22 6.81
CA PHE A 93 -16.60 -14.75 8.05
C PHE A 93 -17.28 -16.05 8.46
N LYS A 94 -18.62 -16.08 8.45
CA LYS A 94 -19.40 -17.29 8.80
C LYS A 94 -19.13 -18.43 7.82
N ASP A 95 -19.15 -18.19 6.51
CA ASP A 95 -18.88 -19.22 5.49
C ASP A 95 -17.52 -19.89 5.71
N ILE A 96 -16.47 -19.09 5.94
CA ILE A 96 -15.13 -19.63 6.15
C ILE A 96 -15.00 -20.35 7.48
N ILE A 97 -15.49 -19.78 8.59
CA ILE A 97 -15.39 -20.44 9.90
C ILE A 97 -16.17 -21.75 9.93
N THR A 98 -17.35 -21.84 9.29
CA THR A 98 -18.10 -23.10 9.21
C THR A 98 -17.36 -24.19 8.44
N ARG A 99 -16.55 -23.84 7.44
CA ARG A 99 -15.70 -24.80 6.70
C ARG A 99 -14.46 -25.25 7.45
N LEU A 100 -14.06 -24.52 8.49
CA LEU A 100 -12.87 -24.79 9.31
C LEU A 100 -13.20 -25.56 10.60
N LEU A 101 -14.48 -25.87 10.86
CA LEU A 101 -14.99 -26.65 11.98
C LEU A 101 -15.20 -28.11 11.56
#